data_AF-A0A948TRW4-F1
#
_entry.id   AF-A0A948TRW4-F1
#
_cell.length_a   1.000
_cell.length_b   1.000
_cell.length_c   1.000
_cell.angle_alpha   90.00
_cell.angle_beta   90.00
_cell.angle_gamma   90.00
#
_symmetry.space_group_name_H-M   'P 1'
#
loop_
_entity.id
_entity.type
_entity.pdbx_description
1 polymer ?
#
loop_
_entity_poly.entity_id
_entity_poly.type
_entity_poly.pdbx_seq_one_letter_code
_entity_poly.pdbx_strand_id
1 'polypeptide(L)' 'MIALDTNILVRVLINDDKLQAAQATQLIEANACFVPLTVADAVHLAAAEGCEALYTFDKKLIALAINLTPACRSPELLS' A
#
# COMPACT_ATOMS: atom_id res chain seq x y z
N MET A 1 -16.40 13.45 -2.93
CA MET A 1 -15.24 12.57 -3.12
C MET A 1 -14.00 13.41 -2.88
N ILE A 2 -13.14 13.01 -1.94
CA ILE A 2 -11.93 13.76 -1.56
C ILE A 2 -10.69 12.99 -1.98
N ALA A 3 -9.66 13.68 -2.49
CA ALA A 3 -8.37 13.05 -2.77
C ALA A 3 -7.55 13.01 -1.50
N LEU A 4 -6.98 11.85 -1.18
CA LEU A 4 -6.10 11.69 -0.01
C LEU A 4 -4.65 11.94 -0.40
N ASP A 5 -3.96 12.69 0.45
CA ASP A 5 -2.51 12.82 0.43
C ASP A 5 -1.85 11.60 1.09
N THR A 6 -0.60 11.31 0.74
CA THR A 6 0.24 10.27 1.36
C THR A 6 0.26 10.39 2.87
N ASN A 7 0.34 11.61 3.41
CA ASN A 7 0.45 11.81 4.85
C ASN A 7 -0.76 11.27 5.63
N ILE A 8 -1.98 11.35 5.08
CA ILE A 8 -3.18 10.81 5.74
C ILE A 8 -3.12 9.28 5.81
N LEU A 9 -2.74 8.62 4.71
CA LEU A 9 -2.65 7.17 4.65
C LEU A 9 -1.52 6.63 5.54
N VAL A 10 -0.37 7.30 5.56
CA VAL A 10 0.76 6.93 6.43
C VAL A 10 0.36 6.99 7.91
N ARG A 11 -0.40 8.01 8.33
CA ARG A 11 -0.88 8.09 9.73
C ARG A 11 -1.74 6.90 10.13
N VAL A 12 -2.62 6.44 9.23
CA VAL A 12 -3.46 5.26 9.47
C VAL A 12 -2.65 3.97 9.52
N LEU A 13 -1.68 3.80 8.61
CA LEU A 13 -0.93 2.56 8.47
C LEU A 13 0.16 2.38 9.52
N ILE A 14 0.90 3.45 9.82
CA ILE A 14 2.04 3.40 10.74
C ILE A 14 1.62 3.68 12.18
N ASN A 15 0.55 4.47 12.38
CA ASN A 15 0.01 4.82 13.69
C ASN A 15 1.08 5.38 14.66
N ASP A 16 2.00 6.18 14.14
CA ASP A 16 3.09 6.80 14.89
C ASP A 16 2.63 8.00 15.75
N ASP A 17 1.64 8.75 15.27
CA ASP A 17 0.92 9.79 16.02
C ASP A 17 -0.55 9.36 16.20
N LYS A 18 -0.90 8.95 17.42
CA LYS A 18 -2.23 8.41 17.76
C LYS A 18 -3.38 9.39 17.49
N LEU A 19 -3.14 10.69 17.68
CA LEU A 19 -4.20 11.69 17.48
C LEU A 19 -4.45 11.87 15.98
N GLN A 20 -3.38 12.02 15.21
CA GLN A 20 -3.47 12.15 13.75
C GLN A 20 -4.00 10.87 13.09
N ALA A 21 -3.61 9.69 13.60
CA ALA A 21 -4.13 8.41 13.12
C ALA A 21 -5.65 8.30 13.34
N ALA A 22 -6.15 8.66 14.54
CA ALA A 22 -7.58 8.65 14.82
C ALA A 22 -8.36 9.62 13.91
N GLN A 23 -7.83 10.84 13.70
CA GLN A 23 -8.44 11.82 12.81
C GLN A 23 -8.44 11.35 11.35
N ALA A 24 -7.35 10.74 10.89
CA ALA A 24 -7.22 10.21 9.54
C ALA A 24 -8.20 9.05 9.29
N THR A 25 -8.33 8.12 10.25
CA THR A 25 -9.31 7.02 10.19
C THR A 25 -10.74 7.59 10.09
N GLN A 26 -11.10 8.55 10.94
CA GLN A 26 -12.42 9.16 10.91
C GLN A 26 -12.71 9.87 9.58
N LEU A 27 -11.70 10.55 9.00
CA LEU A 27 -11.83 11.20 7.69
C LEU A 27 -12.15 10.18 6.58
N ILE A 28 -11.46 9.04 6.58
CA ILE A 28 -11.64 7.97 5.59
C ILE A 28 -13.02 7.30 5.75
N GLU A 29 -13.43 6.99 6.98
CA GLU A 29 -14.72 6.35 7.24
C GLU A 29 -15.92 7.23 6.89
N ALA A 30 -15.80 8.55 7.09
CA ALA A 30 -16.89 9.49 6.87
C ALA A 30 -17.07 9.91 5.41
N ASN A 31 -16.12 9.61 4.51
CA ASN A 31 -16.11 10.19 3.16
C ASN A 31 -15.78 9.16 2.07
N ALA A 32 -16.41 9.32 0.91
CA ALA A 32 -15.91 8.70 -0.31
C ALA A 32 -14.53 9.30 -0.66
N CYS A 33 -13.49 8.47 -0.60
CA CYS A 33 -12.11 8.89 -0.80
C CYS A 33 -11.53 8.33 -2.11
N PHE A 34 -10.73 9.14 -2.79
CA PHE A 34 -9.90 8.73 -3.90
C PHE A 34 -8.45 8.67 -3.41
N VAL A 35 -7.79 7.54 -3.62
CA VAL A 35 -6.36 7.39 -3.37
C VAL A 35 -5.64 7.42 -4.72
N PRO A 36 -4.82 8.44 -5.00
CA PRO A 36 -4.01 8.46 -6.22
C PRO A 36 -3.06 7.24 -6.25
N LEU A 37 -2.85 6.65 -7.43
CA LEU A 37 -1.94 5.51 -7.59
C LEU A 37 -0.53 5.82 -7.08
N THR A 38 -0.03 7.02 -7.34
CA THR A 38 1.28 7.50 -6.86
C THR A 38 1.40 7.50 -5.34
N VAL A 39 0.29 7.75 -4.63
CA VAL A 39 0.24 7.71 -3.17
C VAL A 39 0.25 6.26 -2.68
N ALA A 40 -0.52 5.38 -3.30
CA ALA A 40 -0.51 3.95 -2.97
C ALA A 40 0.88 3.32 -3.23
N ASP A 41 1.54 3.68 -4.32
CA ASP A 41 2.90 3.21 -4.65
C ASP A 41 3.93 3.73 -3.65
N ALA A 42 3.86 5.01 -3.26
CA ALA A 42 4.79 5.59 -2.28
C ALA A 42 4.64 4.95 -0.88
N VAL A 43 3.39 4.71 -0.46
CA VAL A 43 3.09 3.98 0.78
C VAL A 43 3.58 2.54 0.69
N HIS A 44 3.33 1.85 -0.42
CA HIS A 44 3.79 0.49 -0.64
C HIS A 44 5.32 0.41 -0.58
N LEU A 45 6.03 1.33 -1.24
CA LEU A 45 7.49 1.40 -1.21
C LEU A 45 8.03 1.62 0.22
N ALA A 46 7.44 2.55 0.97
CA ALA A 46 7.85 2.82 2.35
C ALA A 46 7.58 1.63 3.29
N ALA A 47 6.46 0.93 3.12
CA ALA A 47 6.11 -0.23 3.94
C ALA A 47 6.86 -1.52 3.55
N ALA A 48 7.38 -1.60 2.33
CA ALA A 48 8.07 -2.77 1.81
C ALA A 48 9.56 -2.84 2.19
N GLU A 49 10.06 -1.92 3.03
CA GLU A 49 11.44 -1.97 3.50
C GLU A 49 11.71 -3.31 4.23
N GLY A 50 12.72 -4.05 3.76
CA GLY A 50 13.05 -5.38 4.27
C GLY A 50 12.21 -6.54 3.71
N CYS A 51 11.25 -6.29 2.82
CA CYS A 51 10.52 -7.36 2.14
C CYS A 51 11.36 -8.00 1.03
N GLU A 52 11.47 -9.33 1.02
CA GLU A 52 12.28 -10.08 0.04
C GLU A 52 11.54 -10.39 -1.28
N ALA A 53 10.21 -10.29 -1.27
CA ALA A 53 9.35 -10.58 -2.41
C ALA A 53 8.00 -9.83 -2.33
N LEU A 54 7.45 -9.49 -3.49
CA LEU A 54 6.08 -9.00 -3.66
C LEU A 54 5.17 -10.18 -4.01
N TYR A 55 4.07 -10.37 -3.29
CA TYR A 55 3.08 -11.37 -3.62
C TYR A 55 1.81 -10.74 -4.21
N THR A 56 1.30 -11.30 -5.30
CA THR A 56 0.07 -10.86 -5.96
C THR A 56 -0.68 -12.02 -6.59
N PHE A 57 -1.99 -11.88 -6.76
CA PHE A 57 -2.80 -12.82 -7.56
C PHE A 57 -2.85 -12.44 -9.05
N ASP A 58 -2.28 -11.29 -9.44
CA ASP A 58 -2.25 -10.86 -10.84
C ASP A 58 -1.15 -11.60 -11.63
N LYS A 59 -1.56 -12.62 -12.38
CA LYS A 59 -0.68 -13.41 -13.24
C LYS A 59 0.02 -12.59 -14.32
N LYS A 60 -0.60 -11.51 -14.82
CA LYS A 60 0.03 -10.63 -15.82
C LYS A 60 1.14 -9.82 -15.16
N LEU A 61 0.89 -9.28 -13.96
CA LEU A 61 1.92 -8.58 -13.20
C LEU A 61 3.13 -9.49 -12.93
N ILE A 62 2.89 -10.73 -12.47
CA ILE A 62 3.95 -11.72 -12.22
C ILE A 62 4.78 -11.98 -13.48
N ALA A 63 4.13 -12.21 -14.62
CA ALA A 63 4.81 -12.47 -15.88
C ALA A 63 5.65 -11.27 -16.35
N LEU A 64 5.15 -10.05 -16.15
CA LEU A 64 5.87 -8.81 -16.50
C LEU A 64 7.04 -8.53 -15.55
N ALA A 65 6.95 -8.96 -14.30
CA ALA A 65 7.92 -8.68 -13.24
C ALA A 65 8.97 -9.78 -13.04
N ILE A 66 9.05 -10.79 -13.92
CA ILE A 66 9.88 -12.00 -13.74
C ILE A 66 11.38 -11.72 -13.51
N ASN A 67 11.89 -10.59 -14.00
CA ASN A 67 13.29 -10.17 -13.88
C ASN A 67 13.51 -9.01 -12.92
N LEU A 68 12.49 -8.62 -12.15
CA LEU A 68 12.59 -7.53 -11.18
C LEU A 68 12.97 -8.05 -9.80
N THR A 69 13.70 -7.21 -9.06
CA THR A 69 14.05 -7.43 -7.65
C THR A 69 13.44 -6.32 -6.79
N PRO A 70 12.74 -6.65 -5.69
CA PRO A 70 12.47 -8.00 -5.16
C PRO A 70 11.52 -8.81 -6.06
N ALA A 71 11.58 -10.15 -5.95
CA ALA A 71 10.85 -11.04 -6.85
C ALA A 71 9.32 -10.91 -6.69
N CYS A 72 8.57 -10.94 -7.79
CA CYS A 72 7.10 -10.95 -7.76
C CYS A 72 6.56 -12.38 -7.92
N ARG A 73 5.71 -12.86 -7.00
CA ARG A 73 5.29 -14.28 -6.90
C ARG A 73 3.79 -14.43 -6.63
N SER A 74 3.25 -15.62 -6.95
CA SER A 74 1.90 -16.03 -6.56
C SER A 74 1.88 -16.60 -5.12
N PRO A 75 0.89 -16.26 -4.27
CA PRO A 75 0.73 -16.84 -2.92
C PRO A 75 0.51 -18.36 -2.93
N GLU A 76 0.04 -18.91 -4.04
CA GLU A 76 -0.20 -20.35 -4.24
C GLU A 76 1.09 -21.19 -4.15
N LEU A 77 2.27 -20.55 -4.15
CA LEU A 77 3.59 -21.17 -4.04
C LEU A 77 4.12 -21.23 -2.59
N LEU A 78 3.36 -20.75 -1.60
CA LEU A 78 3.75 -20.72 -0.18
C LEU A 78 3.51 -22.06 0.56
N SER A 79 3.37 -23.18 -0.15
CA SER A 79 3.16 -24.52 0.42
C SER A 79 4.43 -25.13 0.99
#